data_AF-A0A848LQ82-F1
#
_entry.id   AF-A0A848LQ82-F1
#
_cell.length_a   1.000
_cell.length_b   1.000
_cell.length_c   1.000
_cell.angle_alpha   90.00
_cell.angle_beta   90.00
_cell.angle_gamma   90.00
#
_symmetry.space_group_name_H-M   'P 1'
#
loop_
_entity.id
_entity.type
_entity.pdbx_description
1 polymer ?
#
loop_
_entity_poly.entity_id
_entity_poly.type
_entity_poly.pdbx_seq_one_letter_code
_entity_poly.pdbx_strand_id
1 'polypeptide(L)'
;MKTHVLFSSILCMALLLGAGKALALDIPPGGDALGHQLVASQSSVIAQLTSNDGTVMGFTTAVPLTGQVPTQFRLAHDTYTATERLVPGNHYLLFLSMDAAGALQLATSAYSIVAVDLQEAASYRTAIANYQQTWRDPQSFKRVALAQLDASVPYLRYSAMADLAYRGLFTADDGALLARLAASSTASQPEVRKLALGQIGGLRLVAYAEQLGAVLGNAAETTSIRLAALDGLRFMDRTDVIQRQAASVGDSPSPKLKARMLEALEPQPQ
;
A
#
# COMPACT_ATOMS: atom_id res chain seq x y z
N MET A 1 67.79 3.85 -8.75
CA MET A 1 67.38 5.21 -8.32
C MET A 1 66.03 5.54 -8.92
N LYS A 2 65.11 6.05 -8.07
CA LYS A 2 63.80 6.70 -8.36
C LYS A 2 62.55 5.81 -8.59
N THR A 3 61.84 5.63 -7.47
CA THR A 3 60.38 5.68 -7.19
C THR A 3 59.41 6.17 -8.28
N HIS A 4 58.28 5.46 -8.41
CA HIS A 4 56.89 5.98 -8.53
C HIS A 4 55.92 4.84 -8.10
N VAL A 5 55.39 4.85 -6.86
CA VAL A 5 54.09 5.40 -6.40
C VAL A 5 52.86 4.74 -7.04
N LEU A 6 52.17 3.91 -6.23
CA LEU A 6 50.81 3.41 -6.41
C LEU A 6 49.80 4.56 -6.55
N PHE A 7 48.72 4.40 -7.33
CA PHE A 7 47.39 4.87 -6.90
C PHE A 7 46.25 4.12 -7.61
N SER A 8 45.47 3.42 -6.78
CA SER A 8 44.04 3.07 -6.89
C SER A 8 43.27 3.54 -8.12
N SER A 9 42.70 2.58 -8.85
CA SER A 9 41.44 2.76 -9.57
C SER A 9 40.39 1.86 -8.91
N ILE A 10 39.84 2.34 -7.80
CA ILE A 10 38.59 1.84 -7.24
C ILE A 10 37.50 2.28 -8.21
N LEU A 11 37.00 1.34 -8.99
CA LEU A 11 35.81 1.50 -9.80
C LEU A 11 34.63 1.71 -8.85
N CYS A 12 34.22 2.96 -8.69
CA CYS A 12 33.00 3.37 -7.99
C CYS A 12 31.79 2.76 -8.72
N MET A 13 31.38 1.57 -8.27
CA MET A 13 30.10 0.98 -8.59
C MET A 13 29.05 1.78 -7.82
N ALA A 14 28.49 2.80 -8.47
CA ALA A 14 27.37 3.57 -7.96
C ALA A 14 26.18 2.64 -7.76
N LEU A 15 25.98 2.21 -6.50
CA LEU A 15 24.75 1.61 -6.04
C LEU A 15 23.63 2.66 -6.17
N LEU A 16 22.89 2.57 -7.28
CA LEU A 16 21.54 3.12 -7.37
C LEU A 16 20.66 2.36 -6.37
N LEU A 17 20.72 2.80 -5.11
CA LEU A 17 19.72 2.48 -4.10
C LEU A 17 18.44 3.19 -4.53
N GLY A 18 17.58 2.48 -5.26
CA GLY A 18 16.22 2.90 -5.48
C GLY A 18 15.60 3.21 -4.12
N ALA A 19 15.03 4.41 -3.98
CA ALA A 19 14.23 4.79 -2.82
C ALA A 19 13.27 3.64 -2.50
N GLY A 20 13.32 3.17 -1.25
CA GLY A 20 12.56 2.01 -0.79
C GLY A 20 11.11 2.14 -1.21
N LYS A 21 10.65 1.19 -2.03
CA LYS A 21 9.24 1.00 -2.32
C LYS A 21 8.52 0.91 -0.99
N ALA A 22 7.46 1.70 -0.80
CA ALA A 22 6.63 1.65 0.40
C ALA A 22 6.33 0.19 0.77
N LEU A 23 6.89 -0.26 1.90
CA LEU A 23 6.66 -1.59 2.42
C LEU A 23 5.28 -1.58 3.05
N ALA A 24 4.36 -2.35 2.50
CA ALA A 24 3.10 -2.66 3.16
C ALA A 24 3.41 -3.46 4.43
N LEU A 25 3.44 -2.78 5.56
CA LEU A 25 3.55 -3.36 6.90
C LEU A 25 2.15 -3.45 7.53
N ASP A 26 2.01 -4.32 8.53
CA ASP A 26 0.74 -4.73 9.17
C ASP A 26 -0.11 -3.57 9.72
N ILE A 27 -0.95 -2.97 8.86
CA ILE A 27 -2.01 -2.02 9.25
C ILE A 27 -3.35 -2.80 9.24
N PRO A 28 -4.30 -2.50 10.15
CA PRO A 28 -5.69 -2.86 9.90
C PRO A 28 -6.12 -2.34 8.52
N PRO A 29 -6.90 -3.09 7.73
CA PRO A 29 -7.25 -2.69 6.36
C PRO A 29 -7.75 -1.23 6.27
N GLY A 30 -7.03 -0.35 5.55
CA GLY A 30 -7.44 1.03 5.23
C GLY A 30 -6.82 2.18 6.03
N GLY A 31 -5.88 1.94 6.97
CA GLY A 31 -5.31 3.02 7.81
C GLY A 31 -4.30 3.95 7.13
N ASP A 32 -3.58 3.49 6.12
CA ASP A 32 -2.62 4.27 5.31
C ASP A 32 -3.19 4.79 3.99
N ALA A 33 -4.46 4.51 3.71
CA ALA A 33 -5.12 4.95 2.50
C ALA A 33 -5.30 6.47 2.52
N LEU A 34 -5.15 7.09 1.34
CA LEU A 34 -5.27 8.53 1.14
C LEU A 34 -6.51 9.13 1.81
N GLY A 35 -7.67 8.47 1.71
CA GLY A 35 -8.91 8.95 2.32
C GLY A 35 -8.83 9.05 3.84
N HIS A 36 -8.34 8.01 4.49
CA HIS A 36 -8.15 7.98 5.93
C HIS A 36 -7.14 9.05 6.40
N GLN A 37 -6.01 9.16 5.69
CA GLN A 37 -4.98 10.15 5.97
C GLN A 37 -5.53 11.59 5.87
N LEU A 38 -6.33 11.88 4.84
CA LEU A 38 -6.93 13.19 4.65
C LEU A 38 -7.92 13.55 5.76
N VAL A 39 -8.70 12.59 6.26
CA VAL A 39 -9.63 12.80 7.39
C VAL A 39 -8.87 13.14 8.68
N ALA A 40 -7.72 12.52 8.90
CA ALA A 40 -6.89 12.73 10.09
C ALA A 40 -6.02 14.00 10.01
N SER A 41 -5.83 14.55 8.81
CA SER A 41 -4.92 15.67 8.56
C SER A 41 -5.64 17.02 8.40
N GLN A 42 -4.93 18.09 8.75
CA GLN A 42 -5.35 19.47 8.44
C GLN A 42 -4.66 19.99 7.18
N SER A 43 -3.45 19.50 6.90
CA SER A 43 -2.64 19.90 5.76
C SER A 43 -1.99 18.68 5.11
N SER A 44 -1.77 18.76 3.80
CA SER A 44 -0.97 17.77 3.06
C SER A 44 0.03 18.48 2.15
N VAL A 45 1.22 17.90 2.02
CA VAL A 45 2.35 18.55 1.34
C VAL A 45 3.29 17.50 0.77
N ILE A 46 3.93 17.80 -0.36
CA ILE A 46 5.17 17.12 -0.75
C ILE A 46 6.33 18.00 -0.28
N ALA A 47 7.17 17.45 0.58
CA ALA A 47 8.31 18.15 1.15
C ALA A 47 9.59 17.37 0.92
N GLN A 48 10.70 18.08 0.71
CA GLN A 48 12.02 17.49 0.67
C GLN A 48 12.55 17.34 2.09
N LEU A 49 13.01 16.14 2.44
CA LEU A 49 13.70 15.91 3.71
C LEU A 49 15.09 16.56 3.62
N THR A 50 15.37 17.53 4.48
CA THR A 50 16.65 18.28 4.47
C THR A 50 17.61 17.80 5.56
N SER A 51 17.10 17.27 6.67
CA SER A 51 17.92 16.69 7.74
C SER A 51 17.19 15.54 8.43
N ASN A 52 17.94 14.55 8.90
CA ASN A 52 17.44 13.45 9.70
C ASN A 52 18.51 13.12 10.76
N ASP A 53 18.33 13.61 11.99
CA ASP A 53 19.34 13.49 13.07
C ASP A 53 19.01 12.40 14.10
N GLY A 54 18.02 11.53 13.81
CA GLY A 54 17.58 10.46 14.68
C GLY A 54 16.62 10.89 15.80
N THR A 55 16.47 12.20 16.05
CA THR A 55 15.45 12.75 16.97
C THR A 55 14.43 13.65 16.27
N VAL A 56 14.87 14.36 15.24
CA VAL A 56 14.07 15.30 14.47
C VAL A 56 14.37 15.17 12.98
N MET A 57 13.30 15.27 12.18
CA MET A 57 13.34 15.36 10.74
C MET A 57 13.08 16.81 10.32
N GLY A 58 13.98 17.39 9.52
CA GLY A 58 13.82 18.72 8.95
C GLY A 58 13.30 18.63 7.52
N PHE A 59 12.34 19.47 7.17
CA PHE A 59 11.71 19.47 5.84
C PHE A 59 11.67 20.87 5.23
N THR A 60 11.73 20.92 3.91
CA THR A 60 11.37 22.10 3.11
C THR A 60 10.19 21.77 2.21
N THR A 61 9.13 22.57 2.28
CA THR A 61 7.95 22.43 1.43
C THR A 61 8.33 22.60 -0.04
N ALA A 62 8.10 21.56 -0.85
CA ALA A 62 8.29 21.61 -2.29
C ALA A 62 6.98 21.92 -3.01
N VAL A 63 5.90 21.23 -2.63
CA VAL A 63 4.57 21.41 -3.21
C VAL A 63 3.50 21.38 -2.11
N PRO A 64 2.84 22.52 -1.82
CA PRO A 64 1.64 22.50 -0.98
C PRO A 64 0.49 21.83 -1.75
N LEU A 65 -0.17 20.86 -1.11
CA LEU A 65 -1.31 20.14 -1.67
C LEU A 65 -2.62 20.66 -1.05
N THR A 66 -2.70 20.70 0.28
CA THR A 66 -3.84 21.25 1.02
C THR A 66 -3.41 21.90 2.33
N GLY A 67 -4.26 22.78 2.86
CA GLY A 67 -4.01 23.47 4.12
C GLY A 67 -2.85 24.46 4.03
N GLN A 68 -2.34 24.87 5.19
CA GLN A 68 -1.17 25.73 5.30
C GLN A 68 -0.03 24.94 5.93
N VAL A 69 1.15 25.02 5.32
CA VAL A 69 2.39 24.41 5.81
C VAL A 69 3.51 25.43 5.69
N PRO A 70 4.35 25.62 6.73
CA PRO A 70 5.51 26.49 6.65
C PRO A 70 6.46 26.09 5.51
N THR A 71 7.22 27.05 4.96
CA THR A 71 8.25 26.75 3.96
C THR A 71 9.32 25.80 4.51
N GLN A 72 9.69 25.95 5.78
CA GLN A 72 10.58 25.05 6.51
C GLN A 72 9.94 24.65 7.82
N PHE A 73 10.00 23.38 8.16
CA PHE A 73 9.43 22.86 9.39
C PHE A 73 10.20 21.63 9.87
N ARG A 74 9.92 21.23 11.11
CA ARG A 74 10.54 20.09 11.78
C ARG A 74 9.46 19.19 12.34
N LEU A 75 9.67 17.88 12.23
CA LEU A 75 8.81 16.85 12.81
C LEU A 75 9.68 15.99 13.74
N ALA A 76 9.19 15.73 14.95
CA ALA A 76 9.85 14.77 15.84
C ALA A 76 9.75 13.35 15.25
N HIS A 77 10.75 12.52 15.51
CA HIS A 77 10.60 11.09 15.26
C HIS A 77 9.56 10.49 16.20
N ASP A 78 8.76 9.60 15.65
CA ASP A 78 8.01 8.61 16.41
C ASP A 78 8.74 7.26 16.37
N THR A 79 8.19 6.27 17.08
CA THR A 79 8.77 4.92 17.15
C THR A 79 8.99 4.28 15.77
N TYR A 80 8.20 4.66 14.77
CA TYR A 80 8.26 4.08 13.43
C TYR A 80 9.29 4.79 12.54
N THR A 81 9.19 6.11 12.42
CA THR A 81 10.12 6.92 11.63
C THR A 81 11.54 6.85 12.17
N ALA A 82 11.71 6.51 13.46
CA ALA A 82 13.02 6.20 14.04
C ALA A 82 13.64 4.89 13.48
N THR A 83 12.80 3.94 13.04
CA THR A 83 13.25 2.68 12.43
C THR A 83 13.36 2.75 10.91
N GLU A 84 12.65 3.68 10.28
CA GLU A 84 12.70 3.90 8.84
C GLU A 84 13.93 4.69 8.41
N ARG A 85 14.60 4.22 7.36
CA ARG A 85 15.77 4.91 6.79
C ARG A 85 15.34 5.99 5.81
N LEU A 86 14.72 7.05 6.33
CA LEU A 86 14.42 8.23 5.52
C LEU A 86 15.71 8.94 5.12
N VAL A 87 15.83 9.29 3.83
CA VAL A 87 17.07 9.74 3.22
C VAL A 87 16.97 11.24 2.90
N PRO A 88 17.81 12.09 3.52
CA PRO A 88 17.88 13.51 3.17
C PRO A 88 18.12 13.70 1.66
N GLY A 89 17.46 14.70 1.07
CA GLY A 89 17.45 14.96 -0.36
C GLY A 89 16.23 14.38 -1.09
N ASN A 90 15.57 13.36 -0.54
CA ASN A 90 14.37 12.76 -1.13
C ASN A 90 13.10 13.56 -0.81
N HIS A 91 12.08 13.38 -1.66
CA HIS A 91 10.75 13.96 -1.48
C HIS A 91 9.80 12.96 -0.81
N TYR A 92 8.94 13.51 0.03
CA TYR A 92 7.96 12.75 0.80
C TYR A 92 6.62 13.47 0.75
N LEU A 93 5.56 12.72 0.47
CA LEU A 93 4.18 13.13 0.75
C LEU A 93 3.95 13.01 2.25
N LEU A 94 3.52 14.11 2.85
CA LEU A 94 3.26 14.23 4.28
C LEU A 94 1.80 14.62 4.53
N PHE A 95 1.18 13.95 5.49
CA PHE A 95 -0.11 14.33 6.06
C PHE A 95 0.11 14.87 7.47
N LEU A 96 -0.29 16.12 7.67
CA LEU A 96 0.11 16.91 8.83
C LEU A 96 -1.11 17.32 9.64
N SER A 97 -0.97 17.28 10.95
CA SER A 97 -1.93 17.82 11.92
C SER A 97 -1.22 18.69 12.93
N MET A 98 -1.99 19.34 13.80
CA MET A 98 -1.48 20.09 14.94
C MET A 98 -1.83 19.34 16.22
N ASP A 99 -0.89 19.22 17.13
CA ASP A 99 -1.16 18.69 18.46
C ASP A 99 -1.95 19.70 19.32
N ALA A 100 -2.30 19.29 20.55
CA ALA A 100 -3.04 20.14 21.48
C ALA A 100 -2.26 21.41 21.91
N ALA A 101 -0.94 21.41 21.77
CA ALA A 101 -0.07 22.55 22.06
C ALA A 101 0.15 23.46 20.83
N GLY A 102 -0.40 23.09 19.67
CA GLY A 102 -0.22 23.83 18.41
C GLY A 102 1.10 23.55 17.70
N ALA A 103 1.78 22.45 18.02
CA ALA A 103 2.95 22.00 17.29
C ALA A 103 2.56 21.08 16.11
N LEU A 104 3.27 21.22 14.99
CA LEU A 104 3.07 20.42 13.79
C LEU A 104 3.54 18.98 14.02
N GLN A 105 2.74 18.01 13.60
CA GLN A 105 3.04 16.59 13.73
C GLN A 105 2.48 15.78 12.54
N LEU A 106 2.90 14.52 12.43
CA LEU A 106 2.29 13.56 11.51
C LEU A 106 0.87 13.21 11.97
N ALA A 107 -0.09 13.18 11.04
CA ALA A 107 -1.51 13.00 11.35
C ALA A 107 -1.82 11.63 12.00
N THR A 108 -1.23 10.55 11.47
CA THR A 108 -1.39 9.17 11.95
C THR A 108 -0.03 8.48 12.07
N SER A 109 0.99 9.18 12.58
CA SER A 109 2.35 8.65 12.76
C SER A 109 3.01 8.25 11.43
N ALA A 110 3.88 7.23 11.47
CA ALA A 110 4.42 6.40 10.41
C ALA A 110 3.83 6.52 9.00
N TYR A 111 2.51 6.35 8.91
CA TYR A 111 1.79 6.17 7.66
C TYR A 111 1.45 7.48 6.97
N SER A 112 1.66 8.58 7.68
CA SER A 112 1.53 9.94 7.15
C SER A 112 2.79 10.42 6.43
N ILE A 113 3.79 9.55 6.19
CA ILE A 113 4.97 9.85 5.39
C ILE A 113 5.19 8.78 4.31
N VAL A 114 5.13 9.20 3.04
CA VAL A 114 5.27 8.32 1.88
C VAL A 114 6.35 8.87 0.96
N ALA A 115 7.36 8.08 0.60
CA ALA A 115 8.35 8.48 -0.39
C ALA A 115 7.67 8.66 -1.76
N VAL A 116 7.94 9.77 -2.44
CA VAL A 116 7.31 10.11 -3.72
C VAL A 116 8.32 10.70 -4.69
N ASP A 117 8.00 10.63 -5.98
CA ASP A 117 8.67 11.45 -6.98
C ASP A 117 7.94 12.80 -7.11
N LEU A 118 8.70 13.89 -7.23
CA LEU A 118 8.11 15.23 -7.39
C LEU A 118 7.26 15.35 -8.66
N GLN A 119 7.53 14.55 -9.69
CA GLN A 119 6.74 14.46 -10.92
C GLN A 119 5.31 13.94 -10.67
N GLU A 120 5.09 13.22 -9.56
CA GLU A 120 3.77 12.69 -9.18
C GLU A 120 2.87 13.77 -8.55
N ALA A 121 3.39 14.96 -8.26
CA ALA A 121 2.69 16.02 -7.52
C ALA A 121 1.34 16.40 -8.14
N ALA A 122 1.24 16.44 -9.47
CA ALA A 122 -0.02 16.76 -10.14
C ALA A 122 -1.09 15.68 -9.89
N SER A 123 -0.71 14.40 -9.95
CA SER A 123 -1.61 13.28 -9.64
C SER A 123 -2.10 13.34 -8.20
N TYR A 124 -1.22 13.67 -7.25
CA TYR A 124 -1.61 13.85 -5.85
C TYR A 124 -2.59 15.00 -5.64
N ARG A 125 -2.35 16.18 -6.25
CA ARG A 125 -3.29 17.32 -6.17
C ARG A 125 -4.68 16.93 -6.66
N THR A 126 -4.76 16.28 -7.83
CA THR A 126 -6.04 15.85 -8.41
C THR A 126 -6.75 14.84 -7.51
N ALA A 127 -6.04 13.81 -7.05
CA ALA A 127 -6.62 12.78 -6.18
C ALA A 127 -7.16 13.39 -4.87
N ILE A 128 -6.37 14.25 -4.22
CA ILE A 128 -6.77 14.89 -2.97
C ILE A 128 -7.99 15.81 -3.18
N ALA A 129 -8.00 16.62 -4.24
CA ALA A 129 -9.13 17.48 -4.54
C ALA A 129 -10.41 16.66 -4.79
N ASN A 130 -10.32 15.59 -5.57
CA ASN A 130 -11.44 14.68 -5.82
C ASN A 130 -11.96 14.07 -4.52
N TYR A 131 -11.06 13.61 -3.65
CA TYR A 131 -11.41 13.01 -2.37
C TYR A 131 -12.10 14.04 -1.46
N GLN A 132 -11.55 15.24 -1.29
CA GLN A 132 -12.16 16.28 -0.46
C GLN A 132 -13.56 16.68 -0.93
N GLN A 133 -13.79 16.71 -2.25
CA GLN A 133 -15.09 17.06 -2.83
C GLN A 133 -16.14 15.94 -2.66
N THR A 134 -15.72 14.68 -2.73
CA THR A 134 -16.65 13.54 -2.85
C THR A 134 -16.74 12.68 -1.59
N TRP A 135 -15.81 12.81 -0.63
CA TRP A 135 -15.65 11.89 0.50
C TRP A 135 -16.96 11.60 1.25
N ARG A 136 -17.75 12.65 1.48
CA ARG A 136 -19.02 12.58 2.25
C ARG A 136 -20.15 11.86 1.52
N ASP A 137 -20.12 11.81 0.18
CA ASP A 137 -21.10 11.09 -0.61
C ASP A 137 -20.51 9.76 -1.12
N PRO A 138 -20.94 8.60 -0.59
CA PRO A 138 -20.42 7.30 -0.98
C PRO A 138 -20.44 7.03 -2.49
N GLN A 139 -21.49 7.47 -3.20
CA GLN A 139 -21.64 7.19 -4.62
C GLN A 139 -20.72 8.06 -5.49
N SER A 140 -20.64 9.36 -5.19
CA SER A 140 -19.66 10.23 -5.85
C SER A 140 -18.22 9.80 -5.55
N PHE A 141 -17.93 9.40 -4.30
CA PHE A 141 -16.62 8.89 -3.93
C PHE A 141 -16.27 7.60 -4.69
N LYS A 142 -17.21 6.64 -4.75
CA LYS A 142 -17.00 5.38 -5.48
C LYS A 142 -16.56 5.66 -6.92
N ARG A 143 -17.22 6.58 -7.61
CA ARG A 143 -16.89 6.94 -9.00
C ARG A 143 -15.46 7.45 -9.15
N VAL A 144 -15.03 8.39 -8.31
CA VAL A 144 -13.68 8.96 -8.42
C VAL A 144 -12.60 7.96 -8.00
N ALA A 145 -12.86 7.16 -6.97
CA ALA A 145 -11.92 6.14 -6.51
C ALA A 145 -11.76 5.02 -7.54
N LEU A 146 -12.84 4.59 -8.19
CA LEU A 146 -12.76 3.61 -9.28
C LEU A 146 -11.89 4.11 -10.45
N ALA A 147 -12.03 5.37 -10.85
CA ALA A 147 -11.18 5.97 -11.88
C ALA A 147 -9.71 6.05 -11.44
N GLN A 148 -9.46 6.26 -10.15
CA GLN A 148 -8.10 6.33 -9.60
C GLN A 148 -7.38 4.97 -9.55
N LEU A 149 -8.08 3.85 -9.70
CA LEU A 149 -7.46 2.53 -9.81
C LEU A 149 -6.59 2.38 -11.07
N ASP A 150 -6.79 3.22 -12.08
CA ASP A 150 -5.97 3.27 -13.30
C ASP A 150 -4.84 4.34 -13.22
N ALA A 151 -4.66 5.01 -12.08
CA ALA A 151 -3.62 6.03 -11.91
C ALA A 151 -2.21 5.44 -12.13
N SER A 152 -1.26 6.22 -12.65
CA SER A 152 0.13 5.77 -12.82
C SER A 152 0.85 5.54 -11.49
N VAL A 153 0.53 6.36 -10.48
CA VAL A 153 1.12 6.37 -9.15
C VAL A 153 0.64 5.15 -8.33
N PRO A 154 1.54 4.22 -7.94
CA PRO A 154 1.15 3.00 -7.23
C PRO A 154 0.39 3.25 -5.93
N TYR A 155 0.83 4.23 -5.13
CA TYR A 155 0.18 4.56 -3.86
C TYR A 155 -1.26 5.07 -4.04
N LEU A 156 -1.56 5.81 -5.12
CA LEU A 156 -2.91 6.28 -5.40
C LEU A 156 -3.85 5.14 -5.79
N ARG A 157 -3.36 4.14 -6.55
CA ARG A 157 -4.14 2.94 -6.87
C ARG A 157 -4.41 2.09 -5.63
N TYR A 158 -3.39 1.88 -4.81
CA TYR A 158 -3.52 1.20 -3.53
C TYR A 158 -4.55 1.90 -2.63
N SER A 159 -4.41 3.21 -2.43
CA SER A 159 -5.32 4.00 -1.60
C SER A 159 -6.77 3.90 -2.08
N ALA A 160 -7.00 4.03 -3.39
CA ALA A 160 -8.33 3.89 -3.96
C ALA A 160 -8.94 2.51 -3.69
N MET A 161 -8.17 1.44 -3.89
CA MET A 161 -8.62 0.07 -3.60
C MET A 161 -8.93 -0.12 -2.12
N ALA A 162 -8.06 0.36 -1.24
CA ALA A 162 -8.19 0.23 0.21
C ALA A 162 -9.40 1.03 0.74
N ASP A 163 -9.59 2.28 0.29
CA ASP A 163 -10.71 3.12 0.71
C ASP A 163 -12.06 2.56 0.21
N LEU A 164 -12.13 2.06 -1.03
CA LEU A 164 -13.33 1.41 -1.56
C LEU A 164 -13.71 0.16 -0.75
N ALA A 165 -12.71 -0.68 -0.44
CA ALA A 165 -12.88 -1.89 0.35
C ALA A 165 -13.30 -1.59 1.80
N TYR A 166 -12.59 -0.67 2.47
CA TYR A 166 -12.88 -0.27 3.85
C TYR A 166 -14.29 0.29 4.00
N ARG A 167 -14.75 1.06 3.02
CA ARG A 167 -16.09 1.65 3.02
C ARG A 167 -17.19 0.69 2.51
N GLY A 168 -16.85 -0.54 2.13
CA GLY A 168 -17.81 -1.52 1.62
C GLY A 168 -18.52 -1.08 0.33
N LEU A 169 -17.81 -0.35 -0.55
CA LEU A 169 -18.42 0.26 -1.75
C LEU A 169 -18.36 -0.66 -2.97
N PHE A 170 -17.61 -1.75 -2.91
CA PHE A 170 -17.68 -2.78 -3.93
C PHE A 170 -18.99 -3.56 -3.82
N THR A 171 -19.50 -3.94 -4.98
CA THR A 171 -20.74 -4.70 -5.18
C THR A 171 -20.50 -5.83 -6.16
N ALA A 172 -21.48 -6.71 -6.36
CA ALA A 172 -21.35 -7.80 -7.32
C ALA A 172 -21.10 -7.30 -8.76
N ASP A 173 -21.64 -6.13 -9.12
CA ASP A 173 -21.44 -5.52 -10.45
C ASP A 173 -19.97 -5.14 -10.71
N ASP A 174 -19.17 -4.93 -9.65
CA ASP A 174 -17.75 -4.64 -9.76
C ASP A 174 -16.90 -5.91 -9.96
N GLY A 175 -17.52 -7.10 -10.02
CA GLY A 175 -16.83 -8.38 -10.06
C GLY A 175 -15.82 -8.52 -11.21
N ALA A 176 -16.15 -8.04 -12.40
CA ALA A 176 -15.24 -8.11 -13.55
C ALA A 176 -14.01 -7.22 -13.36
N LEU A 177 -14.18 -6.05 -12.74
CA LEU A 177 -13.06 -5.17 -12.38
C LEU A 177 -12.17 -5.84 -11.32
N LEU A 178 -12.76 -6.36 -10.25
CA LEU A 178 -12.04 -7.03 -9.18
C LEU A 178 -11.26 -8.24 -9.72
N ALA A 179 -11.87 -9.03 -10.61
CA ALA A 179 -11.22 -10.15 -11.28
C ALA A 179 -10.02 -9.71 -12.12
N ARG A 180 -10.14 -8.61 -12.89
CA ARG A 180 -9.04 -8.01 -13.65
C ARG A 180 -7.89 -7.59 -12.73
N LEU A 181 -8.19 -6.93 -11.61
CA LEU A 181 -7.19 -6.50 -10.63
C LEU A 181 -6.52 -7.70 -9.95
N ALA A 182 -7.30 -8.73 -9.60
CA ALA A 182 -6.81 -9.98 -9.03
C ALA A 182 -5.93 -10.80 -10.01
N ALA A 183 -6.08 -10.61 -11.32
CA ALA A 183 -5.26 -11.22 -12.36
C ALA A 183 -4.00 -10.41 -12.72
N SER A 184 -3.86 -9.18 -12.20
CA SER A 184 -2.70 -8.33 -12.50
C SER A 184 -1.40 -8.92 -11.94
N SER A 185 -0.26 -8.58 -12.56
CA SER A 185 1.04 -9.11 -12.15
C SER A 185 1.42 -8.65 -10.73
N THR A 186 1.78 -9.60 -9.87
CA THR A 186 2.26 -9.38 -8.49
C THR A 186 3.45 -8.44 -8.41
N ALA A 187 4.31 -8.43 -9.45
CA ALA A 187 5.48 -7.58 -9.52
C ALA A 187 5.14 -6.08 -9.62
N SER A 188 3.93 -5.76 -10.08
CA SER A 188 3.49 -4.38 -10.30
C SER A 188 2.68 -3.80 -9.15
N GLN A 189 1.79 -4.60 -8.53
CA GLN A 189 0.82 -4.11 -7.52
C GLN A 189 0.34 -5.21 -6.55
N PRO A 190 1.20 -5.73 -5.66
CA PRO A 190 0.85 -6.86 -4.80
C PRO A 190 -0.33 -6.57 -3.87
N GLU A 191 -0.40 -5.38 -3.26
CA GLU A 191 -1.46 -5.06 -2.30
C GLU A 191 -2.82 -4.84 -2.96
N VAL A 192 -2.88 -4.14 -4.09
CA VAL A 192 -4.14 -3.97 -4.85
C VAL A 192 -4.70 -5.34 -5.24
N ARG A 193 -3.83 -6.24 -5.71
CA ARG A 193 -4.21 -7.59 -6.07
C ARG A 193 -4.72 -8.40 -4.87
N LYS A 194 -4.01 -8.34 -3.74
CA LYS A 194 -4.40 -8.99 -2.48
C LYS A 194 -5.78 -8.52 -2.02
N LEU A 195 -6.01 -7.21 -2.01
CA LEU A 195 -7.30 -6.62 -1.68
C LEU A 195 -8.39 -7.08 -2.65
N ALA A 196 -8.10 -7.15 -3.95
CA ALA A 196 -9.07 -7.58 -4.95
C ALA A 196 -9.51 -9.03 -4.74
N LEU A 197 -8.57 -9.93 -4.46
CA LEU A 197 -8.87 -11.33 -4.08
C LEU A 197 -9.77 -11.40 -2.84
N GLY A 198 -9.44 -10.59 -1.82
CA GLY A 198 -10.25 -10.48 -0.60
C GLY A 198 -11.67 -9.99 -0.88
N GLN A 199 -11.84 -8.99 -1.74
CA GLN A 199 -13.17 -8.46 -2.11
C GLN A 199 -13.99 -9.46 -2.93
N ILE A 200 -13.37 -10.19 -3.87
CA ILE A 200 -14.05 -11.28 -4.59
C ILE A 200 -14.63 -12.30 -3.61
N GLY A 201 -13.84 -12.69 -2.60
CA GLY A 201 -14.27 -13.58 -1.54
C GLY A 201 -15.37 -13.01 -0.65
N GLY A 202 -15.16 -11.80 -0.13
CA GLY A 202 -16.11 -11.14 0.78
C GLY A 202 -17.48 -10.86 0.14
N LEU A 203 -17.51 -10.58 -1.16
CA LEU A 203 -18.74 -10.44 -1.95
C LEU A 203 -19.31 -11.78 -2.44
N ARG A 204 -18.66 -12.89 -2.10
CA ARG A 204 -19.03 -14.26 -2.46
C ARG A 204 -19.27 -14.45 -3.95
N LEU A 205 -18.38 -13.91 -4.78
CA LEU A 205 -18.53 -13.95 -6.24
C LEU A 205 -18.09 -15.30 -6.81
N VAL A 206 -18.93 -16.32 -6.63
CA VAL A 206 -18.65 -17.73 -6.96
C VAL A 206 -18.19 -17.95 -8.41
N ALA A 207 -18.62 -17.09 -9.34
CA ALA A 207 -18.18 -17.11 -10.73
C ALA A 207 -16.64 -17.01 -10.90
N TYR A 208 -15.93 -16.42 -9.93
CA TYR A 208 -14.47 -16.24 -9.97
C TYR A 208 -13.71 -17.26 -9.09
N ALA A 209 -14.38 -18.27 -8.56
CA ALA A 209 -13.73 -19.25 -7.68
C ALA A 209 -12.60 -20.02 -8.38
N GLU A 210 -12.76 -20.42 -9.65
CA GLU A 210 -11.68 -21.10 -10.39
C GLU A 210 -10.45 -20.20 -10.54
N GLN A 211 -10.64 -18.89 -10.73
CA GLN A 211 -9.55 -17.92 -10.79
C GLN A 211 -8.79 -17.86 -9.46
N LEU A 212 -9.49 -17.82 -8.32
CA LEU A 212 -8.84 -17.87 -7.00
C LEU A 212 -8.13 -19.20 -6.78
N GLY A 213 -8.71 -20.31 -7.25
CA GLY A 213 -8.08 -21.63 -7.23
C GLY A 213 -6.74 -21.64 -7.98
N ALA A 214 -6.69 -21.06 -9.18
CA ALA A 214 -5.46 -20.93 -9.95
C ALA A 214 -4.40 -20.10 -9.22
N VAL A 215 -4.79 -19.01 -8.54
CA VAL A 215 -3.88 -18.20 -7.72
C VAL A 215 -3.36 -19.00 -6.51
N LEU A 216 -4.23 -19.70 -5.80
CA LEU A 216 -3.86 -20.54 -4.66
C LEU A 216 -2.89 -21.66 -5.04
N GLY A 217 -3.11 -22.29 -6.20
CA GLY A 217 -2.27 -23.36 -6.74
C GLY A 217 -0.96 -22.91 -7.38
N ASN A 218 -0.74 -21.61 -7.57
CA ASN A 218 0.45 -21.12 -8.25
C ASN A 218 1.62 -20.93 -7.26
N ALA A 219 2.63 -21.79 -7.36
CA ALA A 219 3.82 -21.75 -6.49
C ALA A 219 4.71 -20.51 -6.71
N ALA A 220 4.59 -19.82 -7.84
CA ALA A 220 5.29 -18.56 -8.08
C ALA A 220 4.70 -17.38 -7.29
N GLU A 221 3.50 -17.54 -6.74
CA GLU A 221 2.86 -16.50 -5.94
C GLU A 221 3.41 -16.42 -4.52
N THR A 222 3.43 -15.21 -3.98
CA THR A 222 3.81 -15.00 -2.59
C THR A 222 2.82 -15.67 -1.65
N THR A 223 3.28 -16.04 -0.45
CA THR A 223 2.43 -16.63 0.59
C THR A 223 1.22 -15.75 0.89
N SER A 224 1.38 -14.42 0.93
CA SER A 224 0.29 -13.49 1.25
C SER A 224 -0.81 -13.49 0.19
N ILE A 225 -0.45 -13.56 -1.10
CA ILE A 225 -1.41 -13.63 -2.21
C ILE A 225 -2.15 -14.97 -2.21
N ARG A 226 -1.43 -16.07 -2.00
CA ARG A 226 -2.04 -17.41 -1.92
C ARG A 226 -2.99 -17.52 -0.73
N LEU A 227 -2.64 -16.93 0.43
CA LEU A 227 -3.53 -16.86 1.59
C LEU A 227 -4.80 -16.06 1.30
N ALA A 228 -4.69 -14.89 0.64
CA ALA A 228 -5.87 -14.10 0.28
C ALA A 228 -6.81 -14.87 -0.68
N ALA A 229 -6.26 -15.63 -1.63
CA ALA A 229 -7.04 -16.50 -2.50
C ALA A 229 -7.72 -17.65 -1.72
N LEU A 230 -7.01 -18.28 -0.77
CA LEU A 230 -7.57 -19.31 0.10
C LEU A 230 -8.72 -18.77 0.95
N ASP A 231 -8.52 -17.64 1.62
CA ASP A 231 -9.56 -17.01 2.45
C ASP A 231 -10.78 -16.64 1.59
N GLY A 232 -10.56 -16.14 0.38
CA GLY A 232 -11.66 -15.84 -0.54
C GLY A 232 -12.46 -17.07 -0.95
N LEU A 233 -11.80 -18.19 -1.23
CA LEU A 233 -12.47 -19.48 -1.51
C LEU A 233 -13.25 -20.00 -0.31
N ARG A 234 -12.74 -19.81 0.91
CA ARG A 234 -13.45 -20.17 2.15
C ARG A 234 -14.72 -19.35 2.31
N PHE A 235 -14.68 -18.03 2.11
CA PHE A 235 -15.89 -17.19 2.20
C PHE A 235 -16.96 -17.54 1.15
N MET A 236 -16.55 -18.14 0.03
CA MET A 236 -17.44 -18.64 -1.01
C MET A 236 -17.92 -20.09 -0.78
N ASP A 237 -17.49 -20.75 0.30
CA ASP A 237 -17.75 -22.18 0.57
C ASP A 237 -17.29 -23.11 -0.57
N ARG A 238 -16.20 -22.76 -1.24
CA ARG A 238 -15.65 -23.52 -2.38
C ARG A 238 -14.58 -24.52 -1.96
N THR A 239 -14.93 -25.38 -1.01
CA THR A 239 -14.07 -26.46 -0.50
C THR A 239 -13.64 -27.41 -1.62
N ASP A 240 -14.47 -27.61 -2.64
CA ASP A 240 -14.16 -28.39 -3.84
C ASP A 240 -12.96 -27.81 -4.63
N VAL A 241 -12.85 -26.49 -4.72
CA VAL A 241 -11.72 -25.80 -5.37
C VAL A 241 -10.48 -25.88 -4.48
N ILE A 242 -10.65 -25.64 -3.17
CA ILE A 242 -9.57 -25.72 -2.18
C ILE A 242 -8.93 -27.13 -2.21
N GLN A 243 -9.75 -28.18 -2.19
CA GLN A 243 -9.30 -29.57 -2.21
C GLN A 243 -8.49 -29.91 -3.47
N ARG A 244 -8.88 -29.40 -4.64
CA ARG A 244 -8.09 -29.56 -5.87
C ARG A 244 -6.70 -28.93 -5.79
N GLN A 245 -6.50 -27.90 -4.97
CA GLN A 245 -5.21 -27.22 -4.81
C GLN A 245 -4.36 -27.76 -3.64
N ALA A 246 -4.85 -28.73 -2.88
CA ALA A 246 -4.19 -29.23 -1.66
C ALA A 246 -2.76 -29.74 -1.93
N ALA A 247 -2.53 -30.46 -3.02
CA ALA A 247 -1.20 -30.96 -3.38
C ALA A 247 -0.19 -29.81 -3.61
N SER A 248 -0.57 -28.82 -4.43
CA SER A 248 0.28 -27.65 -4.70
C SER A 248 0.59 -26.82 -3.44
N VAL A 249 -0.34 -26.76 -2.48
CA VAL A 249 -0.09 -26.08 -1.21
C VAL A 249 0.77 -26.95 -0.27
N GLY A 250 0.60 -28.28 -0.30
CA GLY A 250 1.43 -29.23 0.44
C GLY A 250 2.92 -29.10 0.12
N ASP A 251 3.25 -28.80 -1.13
CA ASP A 251 4.63 -28.60 -1.62
C ASP A 251 5.19 -27.21 -1.29
N SER A 252 4.36 -26.28 -0.81
CA SER A 252 4.80 -24.92 -0.45
C SER A 252 5.86 -24.94 0.66
N PRO A 253 6.87 -24.06 0.66
CA PRO A 253 7.77 -23.92 1.80
C PRO A 253 7.12 -23.22 3.00
N SER A 254 5.92 -22.64 2.86
CA SER A 254 5.27 -21.81 3.88
C SER A 254 4.46 -22.64 4.89
N PRO A 255 4.89 -22.75 6.17
CA PRO A 255 4.12 -23.48 7.18
C PRO A 255 2.76 -22.84 7.45
N LYS A 256 2.70 -21.50 7.40
CA LYS A 256 1.46 -20.72 7.59
C LYS A 256 0.40 -21.08 6.53
N LEU A 257 0.80 -21.18 5.26
CA LEU A 257 -0.12 -21.53 4.18
C LEU A 257 -0.65 -22.96 4.34
N LYS A 258 0.20 -23.91 4.75
CA LYS A 258 -0.20 -25.30 4.99
C LYS A 258 -1.20 -25.41 6.15
N ALA A 259 -0.90 -24.76 7.27
CA ALA A 259 -1.80 -24.76 8.44
C ALA A 259 -3.19 -24.21 8.07
N ARG A 260 -3.23 -23.06 7.40
CA ARG A 260 -4.49 -22.44 6.95
C ARG A 260 -5.26 -23.28 5.95
N MET A 261 -4.57 -24.04 5.10
CA MET A 261 -5.18 -24.98 4.16
C MET A 261 -5.83 -26.17 4.89
N LEU A 262 -5.16 -26.72 5.91
CA LEU A 262 -5.73 -27.80 6.73
C LEU A 262 -6.99 -27.32 7.45
N GLU A 263 -6.94 -26.16 8.10
CA GLU A 263 -8.11 -25.53 8.74
C GLU A 263 -9.28 -25.26 7.77
N ALA A 264 -9.00 -25.10 6.48
CA ALA A 264 -10.01 -24.87 5.45
C ALA A 264 -10.67 -26.16 4.96
N LEU A 265 -10.01 -27.30 5.15
CA LEU A 265 -10.49 -28.63 4.75
C LEU A 265 -11.11 -29.41 5.92
N GLU A 266 -10.88 -28.98 7.15
CA GLU A 266 -11.52 -29.55 8.33
C GLU A 266 -13.04 -29.30 8.32
N PRO A 267 -13.87 -30.31 8.66
CA PRO A 267 -15.29 -30.12 8.85
C PRO A 267 -15.53 -29.07 9.95
N GLN A 268 -16.25 -27.99 9.63
CA GLN A 268 -16.64 -27.02 10.65
C GLN A 268 -17.59 -27.70 11.65
N PRO A 269 -17.39 -27.54 12.98
CA PRO A 269 -18.33 -28.07 13.96
C PRO A 269 -19.71 -27.43 13.76
N GLN A 270 -20.74 -28.28 13.75
CA GLN A 270 -22.15 -27.90 13.58
C GLN A 270 -22.69 -27.13 14.77
#